data_AF-W2T968-F1
#
_entry.id   AF-W2T968-F1
#
_cell.length_a   1.000
_cell.length_b   1.000
_cell.length_c   1.000
_cell.angle_alpha   90.00
_cell.angle_beta   90.00
_cell.angle_gamma   90.00
#
_symmetry.space_group_name_H-M   'P 1'
#
loop_
_entity.id
_entity.type
_entity.pdbx_description
1 polymer ?
#
loop_
_entity_poly.entity_id
_entity_poly.type
_entity_poly.pdbx_seq_one_letter_code
_entity_poly.pdbx_strand_id
1 'polypeptide(L)'
;MTGVSIAVNVILSIFGYLACGGLILEYIPIFIKRKMYGNDQCKKSNDPIPEPMGVICAAVYLIVMFLFIPFPFVEWLGTEKVFNVFRSYHSSSHV
;
A
#
# COMPACT_ATOMS: atom_id res chain seq x y z
N MET A 1 -11.11 7.88 16.71
CA MET A 1 -10.76 6.45 16.58
C MET A 1 -9.97 6.27 15.29
N THR A 2 -8.67 6.55 15.30
CA THR A 2 -7.79 6.49 14.11
C THR A 2 -6.56 5.59 14.34
N GLY A 3 -6.34 5.15 15.57
CA GLY A 3 -5.15 4.37 15.95
C GLY A 3 -5.09 2.99 15.30
N VAL A 4 -6.23 2.34 15.07
CA VAL A 4 -6.27 0.99 14.46
C VAL A 4 -5.92 1.09 12.97
N SER A 5 -6.55 1.99 12.22
CA SER A 5 -6.16 2.29 10.83
C SER A 5 -4.67 2.65 10.69
N ILE A 6 -4.12 3.48 11.58
CA ILE A 6 -2.69 3.84 11.54
C ILE A 6 -1.80 2.63 11.82
N ALA A 7 -2.12 1.83 12.85
CA ALA A 7 -1.36 0.63 13.19
C ALA A 7 -1.36 -0.39 12.04
N VAL A 8 -2.53 -0.62 11.43
CA VAL A 8 -2.66 -1.50 10.25
C VAL A 8 -1.84 -0.97 9.08
N ASN A 9 -1.85 0.34 8.82
CA ASN A 9 -1.06 0.94 7.76
C ASN A 9 0.45 0.74 7.96
N VAL A 10 0.95 0.91 9.20
CA VAL A 10 2.36 0.69 9.54
C VAL A 10 2.75 -0.77 9.30
N ILE A 11 1.91 -1.73 9.74
CA ILE A 11 2.16 -3.15 9.51
C ILE A 11 2.18 -3.47 8.01
N LEU A 12 1.18 -3.03 7.25
CA LEU A 12 1.12 -3.25 5.80
C LEU A 12 2.30 -2.60 5.07
N SER A 13 2.79 -1.45 5.54
CA SER A 13 3.95 -0.77 4.96
C SER A 13 5.24 -1.56 5.16
N ILE A 14 5.42 -2.18 6.34
CA ILE A 14 6.58 -3.06 6.60
C ILE A 14 6.52 -4.28 5.69
N PHE A 15 5.36 -4.93 5.58
CA PHE A 15 5.18 -6.05 4.65
C PHE A 15 5.39 -5.64 3.19
N GLY A 16 4.88 -4.48 2.78
CA GLY A 16 5.08 -3.92 1.45
C GLY A 16 6.56 -3.66 1.15
N TYR A 17 7.32 -3.14 2.12
CA TYR A 17 8.76 -2.94 1.99
C TYR A 17 9.52 -4.27 1.77
N LEU A 18 9.22 -5.29 2.58
CA LEU A 18 9.85 -6.60 2.45
C LEU A 18 9.51 -7.27 1.11
N ALA A 19 8.24 -7.21 0.70
CA ALA A 19 7.78 -7.75 -0.58
C ALA A 19 8.43 -7.00 -1.76
N CYS A 20 8.46 -5.67 -1.72
CA CYS A 20 9.08 -4.86 -2.77
C CYS A 20 10.59 -5.16 -2.90
N GLY A 21 11.31 -5.27 -1.78
CA GLY A 21 12.74 -5.61 -1.77
C GLY A 21 13.02 -6.97 -2.42
N GLY A 22 12.22 -7.99 -2.10
CA GLY A 22 12.34 -9.32 -2.72
C GLY A 22 12.05 -9.29 -4.22
N LEU A 23 10.96 -8.62 -4.62
CA LEU A 23 10.53 -8.53 -6.02
C LEU A 23 11.54 -7.74 -6.87
N ILE A 24 12.14 -6.68 -6.35
CA ILE A 24 13.18 -5.94 -7.08
C ILE A 24 14.32 -6.87 -7.48
N LEU A 25 14.85 -7.67 -6.54
CA LEU A 25 15.96 -8.58 -6.81
C LEU A 25 15.60 -9.67 -7.83
N GLU A 26 14.39 -10.21 -7.75
CA GLU A 26 13.90 -11.25 -8.66
C GLU A 26 13.69 -10.73 -10.09
N TYR A 27 13.25 -9.49 -10.25
CA TYR A 27 12.92 -8.92 -11.55
C TYR A 27 14.11 -8.28 -12.28
N ILE A 28 15.22 -7.95 -11.60
CA ILE A 28 16.47 -7.49 -12.25
C ILE A 28 16.86 -8.39 -13.44
N PRO A 29 17.06 -9.72 -13.28
CA PRO A 29 17.45 -10.57 -14.41
C PRO A 29 16.36 -10.69 -15.48
N ILE A 30 15.08 -10.51 -15.12
CA ILE A 30 13.95 -10.58 -16.07
C ILE A 30 13.96 -9.36 -17.00
N PHE A 31 14.18 -8.17 -16.46
CA PHE A 31 14.26 -6.94 -17.26
C PHE A 31 15.49 -6.93 -18.16
N ILE A 32 16.64 -7.41 -17.66
CA ILE A 32 17.85 -7.55 -18.47
C ILE A 32 17.60 -8.51 -19.65
N LYS A 33 16.99 -9.68 -19.40
CA LYS A 33 16.62 -10.64 -20.47
C LYS A 33 15.68 -10.05 -21.52
N ARG A 34 14.78 -9.15 -21.12
CA ARG A 34 13.82 -8.49 -22.02
C ARG A 34 14.38 -7.25 -22.74
N LYS A 35 15.68 -6.97 -22.63
CA LYS A 35 16.32 -5.76 -23.18
C LYS A 35 15.70 -4.45 -22.65
N MET A 36 15.07 -4.48 -21.48
CA MET A 36 14.56 -3.29 -20.78
C MET A 36 15.60 -2.79 -19.78
N TYR A 37 16.81 -2.55 -20.29
CA TYR A 37 17.94 -2.04 -19.52
C TYR A 37 18.61 -0.91 -20.31
N GLY A 38 19.09 0.09 -19.60
CA GLY A 38 19.89 1.19 -20.11
C GLY A 38 21.31 1.08 -19.58
N ASN A 39 22.24 1.81 -20.20
CA ASN A 39 23.58 2.00 -19.65
C ASN A 39 23.67 3.36 -18.93
N ASP A 40 24.38 3.41 -17.82
CA ASP A 40 24.69 4.65 -17.12
C ASP A 40 25.62 5.52 -17.99
N GLN A 41 25.06 6.56 -18.61
CA GLN A 41 25.82 7.45 -19.51
C GLN A 41 26.89 8.28 -18.78
N CYS A 42 26.81 8.36 -17.45
CA CYS A 42 27.78 9.07 -16.63
C CYS A 42 28.97 8.19 -16.23
N LYS A 43 28.96 6.90 -16.59
CA LYS A 43 30.04 5.96 -16.31
C LYS A 43 30.62 5.37 -17.58
N LYS A 44 31.91 5.05 -17.52
CA LYS A 44 32.61 4.36 -18.61
C LYS A 44 32.35 2.85 -18.62
N SER A 45 31.76 2.31 -17.53
CA SER A 45 31.32 0.92 -17.50
C SER A 45 30.05 0.74 -18.31
N ASN A 46 29.89 -0.45 -18.90
CA ASN A 46 28.73 -0.81 -19.73
C ASN A 46 27.84 -1.82 -18.97
N ASP A 47 27.62 -1.56 -17.69
CA ASP A 47 26.83 -2.45 -16.84
C ASP A 47 25.34 -2.21 -17.12
N PRO A 48 24.56 -3.24 -17.50
CA PRO A 48 23.15 -3.06 -17.84
C PRO A 48 22.34 -2.74 -16.58
N ILE A 49 21.73 -1.56 -16.53
CA ILE A 49 20.86 -1.11 -15.44
C ILE A 49 19.41 -1.23 -15.88
N PRO A 50 18.57 -1.99 -15.17
CA PRO A 50 17.17 -2.11 -15.54
C PRO A 50 16.41 -0.79 -15.32
N GLU A 51 15.71 -0.31 -16.34
CA GLU A 51 15.04 1.00 -16.33
C GLU A 51 13.68 1.00 -15.61
N PRO A 52 12.77 0.00 -15.82
CA PRO A 52 11.40 0.09 -15.30
C PRO A 52 11.27 -0.39 -13.85
N MET A 53 12.23 -0.07 -12.97
CA MET A 53 12.17 -0.49 -11.55
C MET A 53 11.01 0.12 -10.78
N GLY A 54 10.59 1.34 -11.16
CA GLY A 54 9.44 2.01 -10.55
C GLY A 54 8.13 1.24 -10.71
N VAL A 55 7.99 0.40 -11.74
CA VAL A 55 6.74 -0.34 -12.00
C VAL A 55 6.48 -1.39 -10.92
N ILE A 56 7.54 -1.99 -10.36
CA ILE A 56 7.45 -2.98 -9.29
C ILE A 56 6.98 -2.30 -8.01
N CYS A 57 7.61 -1.18 -7.67
CA CYS A 57 7.24 -0.38 -6.51
C CYS A 57 5.77 0.08 -6.60
N ALA A 58 5.35 0.57 -7.77
CA ALA A 58 3.97 0.99 -8.00
C ALA A 58 2.97 -0.16 -7.87
N ALA A 59 3.27 -1.34 -8.44
CA ALA A 59 2.39 -2.51 -8.34
C ALA A 59 2.21 -2.97 -6.88
N VAL A 60 3.30 -3.05 -6.11
CA VAL A 60 3.25 -3.40 -4.68
C VAL A 60 2.45 -2.36 -3.89
N TYR A 61 2.67 -1.08 -4.14
CA TYR A 61 1.92 0.00 -3.50
C TYR A 61 0.41 -0.10 -3.77
N LEU A 62 0.01 -0.34 -5.03
CA LEU A 62 -1.40 -0.48 -5.39
C LEU A 62 -2.05 -1.69 -4.70
N ILE A 63 -1.35 -2.83 -4.63
CA ILE A 63 -1.84 -4.01 -3.92
C ILE A 63 -2.03 -3.70 -2.43
N VAL A 64 -1.04 -3.06 -1.80
CA VAL A 64 -1.11 -2.64 -0.39
C VAL A 64 -2.29 -1.68 -0.15
N MET A 65 -2.50 -0.72 -1.05
CA MET A 65 -3.63 0.21 -0.97
C MET A 65 -4.98 -0.50 -1.14
N PHE A 66 -5.11 -1.44 -2.08
CA PHE A 66 -6.34 -2.22 -2.23
C PHE A 66 -6.66 -3.04 -0.98
N LEU A 67 -5.64 -3.59 -0.31
CA LEU A 67 -5.81 -4.27 0.97
C LEU A 67 -6.14 -3.30 2.11
N PHE A 68 -5.63 -2.06 2.05
CA PHE A 68 -5.85 -1.05 3.09
C PHE A 68 -7.22 -0.38 3.05
N ILE A 69 -7.85 -0.25 1.87
CA ILE A 69 -9.18 0.38 1.68
C ILE A 69 -10.25 -0.07 2.70
N PRO A 70 -10.50 -1.36 2.98
CA PRO A 70 -11.61 -1.78 3.84
C PRO A 70 -11.49 -1.30 5.30
N PHE A 71 -10.29 -1.06 5.82
CA PHE A 71 -10.07 -0.72 7.23
C PHE A 71 -10.71 0.60 7.66
N PRO A 72 -10.45 1.75 7.00
CA PRO A 72 -11.11 3.00 7.35
C PRO A 72 -12.64 2.94 7.14
N PHE A 73 -13.13 2.16 6.17
CA PHE A 73 -14.57 1.99 5.97
C PHE A 73 -15.25 1.23 7.12
N VAL A 74 -14.59 0.22 7.70
CA VAL A 74 -15.10 -0.49 8.88
C VAL A 74 -15.16 0.42 10.10
N GLU A 75 -14.15 1.27 10.32
CA GLU A 75 -14.17 2.26 11.41
C GLU A 75 -15.33 3.27 11.24
N TRP A 76 -15.59 3.69 10.00
CA TRP A 76 -16.70 4.58 9.69
C TRP A 76 -18.07 3.92 9.94
N LEU A 77 -18.30 2.70 9.45
CA LEU A 77 -19.54 1.96 9.69
C LEU A 77 -19.79 1.65 11.17
N GLY A 78 -18.74 1.41 11.96
CA GLY A 78 -18.86 1.23 13.41
C GLY A 78 -19.33 2.50 14.13
N THR A 79 -18.94 3.67 13.63
CA THR A 79 -19.33 4.98 14.19
C THR A 79 -20.81 5.27 13.96
N GLU A 80 -21.35 4.94 12.80
CA GLU A 80 -22.77 5.11 12.46
C GLU A 80 -23.71 4.34 13.42
N LYS A 81 -23.30 3.14 13.86
CA LYS A 81 -24.09 2.34 14.83
C LYS A 81 -24.21 3.04 16.18
N VAL A 82 -23.11 3.61 16.67
CA VAL A 82 -23.09 4.37 17.94
C VAL A 82 -23.97 5.61 17.83
N PHE A 83 -23.88 6.33 16.72
CA PHE A 83 -24.70 7.53 16.49
C PHE A 83 -26.20 7.22 16.43
N ASN A 84 -26.60 6.13 15.77
CA ASN A 84 -28.01 5.72 15.69
C ASN A 84 -28.59 5.25 17.04
N VAL A 85 -27.78 4.61 17.89
CA VAL A 85 -28.19 4.28 19.26
C VAL A 85 -28.38 5.55 20.09
N PHE A 86 -27.46 6.51 20.01
CA PHE A 86 -27.57 7.78 20.73
C PHE A 86 -28.81 8.58 20.29
N ARG A 87 -29.06 8.63 18.97
CA ARG A 87 -30.29 9.25 18.42
C ARG A 87 -31.56 8.56 18.93
N SER A 88 -31.56 7.23 19.03
CA SER A 88 -32.71 6.47 19.55
C SER A 88 -32.96 6.76 21.03
N TYR A 89 -31.91 6.84 21.85
CA TYR A 89 -32.00 7.23 23.26
C TYR A 89 -32.58 8.65 23.44
N HIS A 90 -32.07 9.61 22.65
CA HIS A 90 -32.53 10.99 22.73
C HIS A 90 -33.99 11.17 22.27
N SER A 91 -34.43 10.39 21.28
CA SER A 91 -35.83 10.38 20.83
C SER A 91 -36.79 9.80 21.87
N SER A 92 -36.32 8.89 22.74
CA SER A 92 -37.14 8.30 23.81
C SER A 92 -37.24 9.17 25.07
N SER A 93 -36.32 10.12 25.29
CA SER A 93 -36.32 11.02 26.45
C SER A 93 -37.24 12.25 26.33
N HIS A 94 -37.91 12.42 25.18
CA HIS A 94 -38.85 13.51 24.93
C HIS A 94 -40.32 13.07 24.93
N VAL A 95 -40.62 11.89 25.51
CA VAL A 95 -41.99 11.39 25.76
C VAL A 95 -42.21 11.25 27.27
#